data_AF-A0A562DL49-F1
#
_entry.id   AF-A0A562DL49-F1
#
_cell.length_a   1.000
_cell.length_b   1.000
_cell.length_c   1.000
_cell.angle_alpha   90.00
_cell.angle_beta   90.00
_cell.angle_gamma   90.00
#
_symmetry.space_group_name_H-M   'P 1'
#
loop_
_entity.id
_entity.type
_entity.pdbx_description
1 polymer ?
#
loop_
_entity_poly.entity_id
_entity_poly.type
_entity_poly.pdbx_seq_one_letter_code
_entity_poly.pdbx_strand_id
1 'polypeptide(L)' 'MSRKNYSEEFRRQAVELYESTPGATIRGIAADLGVVRGTLTGWIDQYGT' A
#
# COMPACT_ATOMS: atom_id res chain seq x y z
N MET A 1 7.64 14.29 -11.71
CA MET A 1 7.89 13.02 -10.99
C MET A 1 7.54 11.88 -11.91
N SER A 2 8.48 10.97 -12.18
CA SER A 2 8.20 9.74 -12.92
C SER A 2 7.16 8.93 -12.14
N ARG A 3 5.96 8.77 -12.70
CA ARG A 3 4.90 8.00 -12.06
C ARG A 3 5.34 6.54 -12.09
N LYS A 4 5.83 6.03 -10.95
CA LYS A 4 6.08 4.59 -10.80
C LYS A 4 4.76 3.88 -11.09
N ASN A 5 4.73 3.10 -12.17
CA ASN A 5 3.56 2.31 -12.53
C ASN A 5 3.62 1.02 -11.72
N TYR A 6 2.86 0.97 -10.63
CA TYR A 6 2.63 -0.25 -9.88
C TYR A 6 1.48 -1.02 -10.53
N SER A 7 1.69 -2.30 -10.81
CA SER A 7 0.63 -3.21 -11.29
C SER A 7 -0.52 -3.29 -10.30
N GLU A 8 -1.74 -3.53 -10.78
CA GLU A 8 -2.91 -3.64 -9.90
C GLU A 8 -2.76 -4.77 -8.87
N GLU A 9 -2.15 -5.88 -9.26
CA GLU A 9 -1.81 -7.00 -8.37
C GLU A 9 -0.96 -6.53 -7.19
N PHE A 10 0.11 -5.77 -7.47
CA PHE A 10 0.97 -5.23 -6.41
C PHE A 10 0.21 -4.31 -5.45
N ARG A 11 -0.70 -3.47 -5.97
CA ARG A 11 -1.51 -2.56 -5.14
C ARG A 11 -2.44 -3.35 -4.24
N ARG A 12 -3.10 -4.38 -4.76
CA ARG A 12 -3.99 -5.26 -3.98
C ARG A 12 -3.22 -6.04 -2.92
N GLN A 13 -2.06 -6.61 -3.26
CA GLN A 13 -1.19 -7.30 -2.30
C GLN A 13 -0.70 -6.35 -1.19
N ALA A 14 -0.37 -5.10 -1.53
CA ALA A 14 0.03 -4.10 -0.54
C ALA A 14 -1.10 -3.77 0.46
N VAL A 15 -2.35 -3.76 -0.01
CA VAL A 15 -3.54 -3.52 0.81
C VAL A 15 -3.84 -4.75 1.67
N GLU A 16 -3.84 -5.94 1.08
CA GLU A 16 -4.02 -7.22 1.78
C GLU A 16 -2.99 -7.41 2.90
N LEU A 17 -1.72 -7.04 2.64
CA LEU A 17 -0.65 -7.07 3.64
C LEU A 17 -0.95 -6.16 4.83
N TYR A 18 -1.46 -4.95 4.56
CA TYR A 18 -1.86 -4.01 5.62
C TYR A 18 -3.04 -4.54 6.42
N GLU A 19 -4.08 -5.05 5.76
CA GLU A 19 -5.28 -5.60 6.41
C GLU A 19 -4.99 -6.88 7.22
N SER A 20 -4.09 -7.73 6.72
CA SER A 20 -3.71 -9.00 7.36
C SER A 20 -2.73 -8.82 8.52
N THR A 21 -2.14 -7.63 8.70
CA THR A 21 -1.15 -7.37 9.75
C THR A 21 -1.74 -6.47 10.84
N PRO A 22 -2.46 -7.02 11.84
CA PRO A 22 -2.98 -6.24 12.95
C PRO A 22 -1.86 -5.53 13.71
N GLY A 23 -2.00 -4.21 13.88
CA GLY A 23 -0.99 -3.36 14.51
C GLY A 23 0.06 -2.80 13.55
N ALA A 24 0.05 -3.18 12.27
CA ALA A 24 0.87 -2.51 11.27
C ALA A 24 0.43 -1.06 11.09
N THR A 25 1.41 -0.18 10.91
CA THR A 25 1.14 1.20 10.51
C THR A 25 1.28 1.33 9.01
N ILE A 26 0.42 2.12 8.37
CA ILE A 26 0.53 2.47 6.95
C ILE A 26 1.95 2.96 6.62
N ARG A 27 2.56 3.70 7.56
CA ARG A 27 3.90 4.27 7.40
C ARG A 27 5.00 3.19 7.40
N GLY A 28 4.85 2.14 8.22
CA GLY A 28 5.77 1.00 8.25
C GLY A 28 5.64 0.12 7.00
N ILE A 29 4.42 -0.26 6.63
CA ILE A 29 4.18 -1.06 5.41
C ILE A 29 4.61 -0.30 4.17
N ALA A 30 4.35 1.01 4.09
CA ALA A 30 4.82 1.83 2.97
C ALA A 30 6.35 1.86 2.87
N ALA A 31 7.05 1.95 4.01
CA ALA A 31 8.50 1.93 4.04
C ALA A 31 9.07 0.58 3.60
N ASP A 32 8.49 -0.54 4.06
CA ASP A 32 8.86 -1.90 3.67
C ASP A 32 8.68 -2.13 2.15
N LEU A 33 7.55 -1.68 1.61
CA LEU A 33 7.24 -1.77 0.18
C LEU A 33 8.01 -0.75 -0.69
N GLY A 34 8.76 0.17 -0.09
CA GLY A 34 9.46 1.25 -0.83
C GLY A 34 8.52 2.23 -1.54
N VAL A 35 7.31 2.41 -1.01
CA VAL A 35 6.29 3.33 -1.51
C VAL A 35 6.13 4.51 -0.54
N VAL A 36 5.60 5.63 -1.03
CA VAL A 36 5.26 6.75 -0.14
C VAL A 36 3.95 6.45 0.59
N ARG A 37 3.82 6.90 1.84
CA ARG A 37 2.60 6.71 2.66
C ARG A 37 1.32 7.10 1.92
N GLY A 38 1.34 8.22 1.20
CA GLY A 38 0.17 8.71 0.46
C GLY A 38 -0.27 7.76 -0.66
N THR A 39 0.67 7.06 -1.28
CA THR A 39 0.38 6.06 -2.31
C THR A 39 -0.31 4.84 -1.70
N LEU A 40 0.22 4.30 -0.60
CA LEU A 40 -0.42 3.18 0.10
C LEU A 40 -1.80 3.56 0.65
N THR A 41 -1.95 4.77 1.17
CA THR A 41 -3.26 5.27 1.66
C THR A 41 -4.29 5.30 0.53
N GLY A 42 -3.92 5.78 -0.66
CA GLY A 42 -4.81 5.78 -1.82
C GLY A 42 -5.16 4.38 -2.32
N TRP A 43 -4.27 3.39 -2.15
CA TRP A 43 -4.60 2.00 -2.48
C TRP A 43 -5.57 1.40 -1.47
N ILE A 44 -5.39 1.66 -0.18
CA ILE A 44 -6.32 1.19 0.87
C ILE A 44 -7.70 1.80 0.64
N ASP A 45 -7.79 3.09 0.30
CA ASP A 45 -9.06 3.75 -0.05
C ASP A 45 -9.73 3.13 -1.28
N GLN A 46 -8.94 2.74 -2.29
CA GLN A 46 -9.44 2.22 -3.55
C GLN A 46 -9.75 0.72 -3.53
N TYR A 47 -9.02 -0.08 -2.76
CA TYR A 47 -9.07 -1.56 -2.79
C TYR A 47 -9.34 -2.20 -1.43
N GLY A 48 -9.32 -1.45 -0.33
CA GLY A 48 -9.60 -1.96 1.01
C GLY A 48 -11.08 -2.37 1.16
N THR A 49 -11.33 -3.29 2.09
CA THR A 49 -12.66 -3.87 2.33
C THR A 49 -13.42 -3.24 3.49
#